data_AF-A0A0L1JJ65-F1
#
_entry.id   AF-A0A0L1JJ65-F1
#
_cell.length_a   1.000
_cell.length_b   1.000
_cell.length_c   1.000
_cell.angle_alpha   90.00
_cell.angle_beta   90.00
_cell.angle_gamma   90.00
#
_symmetry.space_group_name_H-M   'P 1'
#
loop_
_entity.id
_entity.type
_entity.pdbx_description
1 polymer ?
#
loop_
_entity_poly.entity_id
_entity_poly.type
_entity_poly.pdbx_seq_one_letter_code
_entity_poly.pdbx_strand_id
1 'polypeptide(L)'
;MAEAFGSYGDFQGFTLDDVKGMSTEEQVDMIVDWFNYHFEDPQNDTPYNKDLGGYVFLWGGPFDANETIQDFFSDAVNFDTMMLAVDHIQRDGTLDWAPTTRGDFYEHPDEEIEEEELTLDTPEEVPNEPEARAEVLARLDELEALVQPILDQANTQAPPMMGHNNPPEELEVVQAVSKEEWQNIKLTIEVVRTEVTSEEPDLKVVDGGKNLFISAAKALGIWIKNRFNAAVDAGAAFGAVYGITNPEAAKAALINAAQAIQNWVASLPLPF
;
A
#
# COMPACT_ATOMS: atom_id res chain seq x y z
N MET A 1 -6.50 14.37 -16.65
CA MET A 1 -6.96 15.77 -16.58
C MET A 1 -8.15 15.78 -15.63
N ALA A 2 -7.94 16.20 -14.39
CA ALA A 2 -9.03 16.38 -13.45
C ALA A 2 -9.93 17.51 -13.98
N GLU A 3 -11.20 17.21 -14.28
CA GLU A 3 -12.14 18.22 -14.77
C GLU A 3 -12.59 19.18 -13.66
N ALA A 4 -12.32 18.85 -12.38
CA ALA A 4 -12.55 19.70 -11.23
C ALA A 4 -11.49 19.51 -10.13
N PHE A 5 -11.10 20.62 -9.49
CA PHE A 5 -10.10 20.68 -8.42
C PHE A 5 -10.78 20.78 -7.04
N GLY A 6 -10.21 20.13 -6.03
CA GLY A 6 -10.77 20.13 -4.67
C GLY A 6 -12.15 19.49 -4.57
N SER A 7 -12.52 18.59 -5.50
CA SER A 7 -13.77 17.82 -5.40
C SER A 7 -13.67 16.79 -4.29
N TYR A 8 -14.72 16.67 -3.48
CA TYR A 8 -14.81 15.66 -2.43
C TYR A 8 -16.27 15.36 -2.07
N GLY A 9 -16.64 14.10 -1.87
CA GLY A 9 -18.02 13.69 -1.63
C GLY A 9 -18.99 14.23 -2.70
N ASP A 10 -20.06 14.91 -2.26
CA ASP A 10 -21.02 15.54 -3.19
C ASP A 10 -20.51 16.86 -3.80
N PHE A 11 -19.42 17.43 -3.25
CA PHE A 11 -18.86 18.68 -3.73
C PHE A 11 -18.10 18.44 -5.03
N GLN A 12 -18.61 19.06 -6.11
CA GLN A 12 -18.10 18.86 -7.47
C GLN A 12 -16.74 19.51 -7.73
N GLY A 13 -16.16 20.23 -6.77
CA GLY A 13 -14.90 20.95 -6.96
C GLY A 13 -15.04 22.28 -7.70
N PHE A 14 -13.90 22.83 -8.08
CA PHE A 14 -13.73 24.11 -8.75
C PHE A 14 -13.15 23.91 -10.15
N THR A 15 -13.56 24.73 -11.11
CA THR A 15 -12.92 24.72 -12.43
C THR A 15 -11.55 25.37 -12.38
N LEU A 16 -10.71 25.13 -13.39
CA LEU A 16 -9.40 25.79 -13.50
C LEU A 16 -9.49 27.32 -13.45
N ASP A 17 -10.52 27.91 -14.07
CA ASP A 17 -10.73 29.36 -14.09
C ASP A 17 -11.15 29.87 -12.71
N ASP A 18 -11.98 29.11 -11.97
CA ASP A 18 -12.35 29.44 -10.60
C ASP A 18 -11.11 29.45 -9.70
N VAL A 19 -10.29 28.40 -9.76
CA VAL A 19 -9.06 28.28 -8.94
C VAL A 19 -8.08 29.39 -9.27
N LYS A 20 -7.89 29.75 -10.54
CA LYS A 20 -7.01 30.87 -10.93
C LYS A 20 -7.52 32.24 -10.48
N GLY A 21 -8.84 32.37 -10.26
CA GLY A 21 -9.46 33.57 -9.73
C GLY A 21 -9.37 33.72 -8.21
N MET A 22 -9.08 32.62 -7.49
CA MET A 22 -8.91 32.62 -6.05
C MET A 22 -7.63 33.34 -5.61
N SER A 23 -7.68 33.91 -4.41
CA SER A 23 -6.48 34.34 -3.68
C SER A 23 -5.64 33.14 -3.23
N THR A 24 -4.38 33.39 -2.88
CA THR A 24 -3.49 32.37 -2.33
C THR A 24 -4.06 31.71 -1.07
N GLU A 25 -4.71 32.47 -0.19
CA GLU A 25 -5.32 31.95 1.03
C GLU A 25 -6.49 31.01 0.71
N GLU A 26 -7.37 31.40 -0.22
CA GLU A 26 -8.47 30.54 -0.68
C GLU A 26 -7.99 29.26 -1.38
N GLN A 27 -6.88 29.33 -2.14
CA GLN A 27 -6.27 28.15 -2.74
C GLN A 27 -5.69 27.19 -1.69
N VAL A 28 -5.04 27.74 -0.65
CA VAL A 28 -4.52 26.94 0.47
C VAL A 28 -5.65 26.25 1.22
N ASP A 29 -6.70 27.00 1.60
CA ASP A 29 -7.85 26.43 2.32
C ASP A 29 -8.54 25.32 1.52
N MET A 30 -8.72 25.52 0.21
CA MET A 30 -9.26 24.50 -0.69
C MET A 30 -8.41 23.21 -0.69
N ILE A 31 -7.09 23.33 -0.80
CA ILE A 31 -6.18 22.17 -0.81
C ILE A 31 -6.22 21.47 0.56
N VAL A 32 -6.22 22.21 1.66
CA VAL A 32 -6.27 21.67 3.02
C VAL A 32 -7.59 20.93 3.28
N ASP A 33 -8.73 21.51 2.89
CA ASP A 33 -10.04 20.88 3.05
C ASP A 33 -10.16 19.60 2.22
N TRP A 34 -9.69 19.64 0.98
CA TRP A 34 -9.62 18.46 0.13
C TRP A 34 -8.74 17.38 0.76
N PHE A 35 -7.53 17.73 1.18
CA PHE A 35 -6.59 16.77 1.76
C PHE A 35 -7.16 16.12 3.03
N ASN A 36 -7.71 16.92 3.96
CA ASN A 36 -8.30 16.40 5.20
C ASN A 36 -9.59 15.60 5.00
N TYR A 37 -10.24 15.73 3.84
CA TYR A 37 -11.35 14.85 3.49
C TYR A 37 -10.84 13.47 3.07
N HIS A 38 -9.79 13.43 2.26
CA HIS A 38 -9.27 12.19 1.69
C HIS A 38 -8.27 11.46 2.59
N PHE A 39 -7.59 12.18 3.48
CA PHE A 39 -6.54 11.65 4.33
C PHE A 39 -6.69 12.07 5.79
N GLU A 40 -6.16 11.25 6.69
CA GLU A 40 -6.13 11.50 8.12
C GLU A 40 -4.79 11.09 8.75
N ASP A 41 -4.54 11.62 9.95
CA ASP A 41 -3.41 11.18 10.76
C ASP A 41 -3.59 9.69 11.09
N PRO A 42 -2.58 8.84 10.84
CA PRO A 42 -2.69 7.40 11.07
C PRO A 42 -2.98 7.04 12.54
N GLN A 43 -2.75 7.95 13.50
CA GLN A 43 -3.14 7.79 14.90
C GLN A 43 -4.64 7.55 15.12
N ASN A 44 -5.49 7.92 14.16
CA ASN A 44 -6.94 7.84 14.31
C ASN A 44 -7.46 6.40 14.21
N ASP A 45 -7.28 5.76 13.04
CA ASP A 45 -7.85 4.43 12.76
C ASP A 45 -6.82 3.44 12.17
N THR A 46 -5.56 3.85 11.98
CA THR A 46 -4.53 2.96 11.41
C THR A 46 -3.92 2.07 12.49
N PRO A 47 -3.90 0.73 12.31
CA PRO A 47 -3.29 -0.17 13.28
C PRO A 47 -1.81 0.17 13.52
N TYR A 48 -1.38 0.08 14.78
CA TYR A 48 0.00 0.37 15.16
C TYR A 48 0.70 -0.87 15.73
N ASN A 49 1.81 -1.27 15.12
CA ASN A 49 2.65 -2.35 15.63
C ASN A 49 3.72 -1.79 16.58
N LYS A 50 3.61 -2.12 17.87
CA LYS A 50 4.56 -1.64 18.91
C LYS A 50 5.93 -2.31 18.84
N ASP A 51 5.99 -3.55 18.40
CA ASP A 51 7.22 -4.35 18.41
C ASP A 51 8.15 -3.98 17.25
N LEU A 52 7.57 -3.63 16.10
CA LEU A 52 8.28 -3.14 14.91
C LEU A 52 8.32 -1.60 14.82
N GLY A 53 7.47 -0.90 15.60
CA GLY A 53 7.52 0.55 15.77
C GLY A 53 7.00 1.34 14.58
N GLY A 54 5.77 1.09 14.13
CA GLY A 54 5.17 1.82 13.01
C GLY A 54 3.68 1.55 12.80
N TYR A 55 3.04 2.42 12.03
CA TYR A 55 1.67 2.23 11.54
C TYR A 55 1.64 1.22 10.40
N VAL A 56 0.51 0.51 10.28
CA VAL A 56 0.28 -0.52 9.28
C VAL A 56 -0.83 -0.05 8.36
N PHE A 57 -0.46 0.34 7.15
CA PHE A 57 -1.36 0.96 6.18
C PHE A 57 -2.09 -0.14 5.38
N LEU A 58 -3.20 -0.64 5.95
CA LEU A 58 -3.96 -1.76 5.38
C LEU A 58 -4.88 -1.37 4.23
N TRP A 59 -5.22 -0.09 4.12
CA TRP A 59 -6.26 0.42 3.21
C TRP A 59 -5.70 1.44 2.21
N GLY A 60 -4.42 1.33 1.89
CA GLY A 60 -3.68 2.28 1.08
C GLY A 60 -2.75 3.17 1.91
N GLY A 61 -1.72 3.69 1.26
CA GLY A 61 -0.66 4.51 1.86
C GLY A 61 0.59 3.71 2.27
N PRO A 62 1.54 4.34 2.99
CA PRO A 62 1.50 5.74 3.45
C PRO A 62 1.51 6.72 2.28
N PHE A 63 0.74 7.80 2.40
CA PHE A 63 0.73 8.90 1.42
C PHE A 63 1.60 10.05 1.91
N ASP A 64 2.44 10.57 1.02
CA ASP A 64 3.15 11.85 1.24
C ASP A 64 2.24 13.00 0.78
N ALA A 65 2.01 13.97 1.67
CA ALA A 65 1.09 15.07 1.37
C ALA A 65 1.60 15.94 0.21
N ASN A 66 2.91 16.15 0.11
CA ASN A 66 3.51 16.96 -0.93
C ASN A 66 3.38 16.32 -2.31
N GLU A 67 3.70 15.03 -2.44
CA GLU A 67 3.51 14.27 -3.68
C GLU A 67 2.04 14.27 -4.10
N THR A 68 1.15 13.90 -3.18
CA THR A 68 -0.29 13.81 -3.45
C THR A 68 -0.89 15.16 -3.89
N ILE A 69 -0.54 16.25 -3.19
CA ILE A 69 -1.02 17.59 -3.53
C ILE A 69 -0.46 18.05 -4.87
N GLN A 70 0.83 17.83 -5.13
CA GLN A 70 1.41 18.23 -6.41
C GLN A 70 0.80 17.46 -7.58
N ASP A 71 0.62 16.15 -7.45
CA ASP A 71 0.01 15.32 -8.49
C ASP A 71 -1.40 15.79 -8.83
N PHE A 72 -2.17 16.22 -7.82
CA PHE A 72 -3.55 16.63 -8.04
C PHE A 72 -3.70 18.10 -8.48
N PHE A 73 -2.90 19.03 -7.93
CA PHE A 73 -3.12 20.48 -8.08
C PHE A 73 -2.10 21.21 -8.97
N SER A 74 -1.00 20.57 -9.40
CA SER A 74 0.07 21.25 -10.16
C SER A 74 -0.38 21.91 -11.47
N ASP A 75 -1.47 21.43 -12.07
CA ASP A 75 -2.08 22.02 -13.27
C ASP A 75 -2.82 23.35 -13.01
N ALA A 76 -3.22 23.61 -11.76
CA ALA A 76 -4.05 24.77 -11.38
C ALA A 76 -3.39 25.72 -10.39
N VAL A 77 -2.63 25.20 -9.43
CA VAL A 77 -2.04 25.96 -8.33
C VAL A 77 -0.52 25.95 -8.46
N ASN A 78 0.12 27.10 -8.20
CA ASN A 78 1.56 27.18 -8.27
C ASN A 78 2.24 26.43 -7.11
N PHE A 79 3.48 26.00 -7.35
CA PHE A 79 4.27 25.23 -6.38
C PHE A 79 4.37 25.90 -5.01
N ASP A 80 4.69 27.19 -4.95
CA ASP A 80 4.88 27.90 -3.67
C ASP A 80 3.58 27.91 -2.83
N THR A 81 2.41 28.01 -3.48
CA THR A 81 1.12 27.98 -2.80
C THR A 81 0.75 26.58 -2.32
N MET A 82 1.05 25.56 -3.12
CA MET A 82 0.89 24.16 -2.69
C MET A 82 1.77 23.84 -1.48
N MET A 83 3.02 24.32 -1.47
CA MET A 83 3.92 24.14 -0.33
C MET A 83 3.41 24.82 0.96
N LEU A 84 2.72 25.96 0.85
CA LEU A 84 2.07 26.57 2.02
C LEU A 84 0.96 25.68 2.60
N ALA A 85 0.20 24.98 1.74
CA ALA A 85 -0.80 24.03 2.17
C ALA A 85 -0.16 22.79 2.83
N VAL A 86 0.91 22.24 2.22
CA VAL A 86 1.71 21.14 2.80
C VAL A 86 2.24 21.52 4.19
N ASP A 87 2.85 22.70 4.33
CA ASP A 87 3.35 23.19 5.61
C ASP A 87 2.23 23.34 6.65
N HIS A 88 1.01 23.68 6.22
CA HIS A 88 -0.15 23.77 7.10
C HIS A 88 -0.61 22.39 7.57
N ILE A 89 -0.72 21.44 6.65
CA ILE A 89 -1.15 20.05 6.89
C ILE A 89 -0.18 19.34 7.82
N GLN A 90 1.12 19.43 7.54
CA GLN A 90 2.18 18.71 8.25
C GLN A 90 2.72 19.47 9.48
N ARG A 91 2.02 20.52 9.93
CA ARG A 91 2.51 21.41 11.00
C ARG A 91 2.68 20.70 12.34
N ASP A 92 1.91 19.64 12.58
CA ASP A 92 1.99 18.79 13.77
C ASP A 92 3.11 17.75 13.71
N GLY A 93 3.77 17.62 12.56
CA GLY A 93 4.87 16.68 12.33
C GLY A 93 4.44 15.37 11.67
N THR A 94 3.18 15.23 11.27
CA THR A 94 2.70 14.07 10.52
C THR A 94 3.14 14.15 9.07
N LEU A 95 3.86 13.12 8.61
CA LEU A 95 4.43 13.04 7.25
C LEU A 95 3.83 11.88 6.44
N ASP A 96 3.49 10.78 7.13
CA ASP A 96 2.89 9.59 6.53
C ASP A 96 1.39 9.61 6.82
N TRP A 97 0.57 9.73 5.77
CA TRP A 97 -0.87 9.89 5.89
C TRP A 97 -1.62 8.61 5.50
N ALA A 98 -2.69 8.31 6.24
CA ALA A 98 -3.61 7.23 5.92
C ALA A 98 -4.82 7.79 5.15
N PRO A 99 -5.42 7.03 4.22
CA PRO A 99 -6.65 7.46 3.56
C PRO A 99 -7.83 7.36 4.53
N THR A 100 -8.78 8.29 4.44
CA THR A 100 -10.03 8.18 5.20
C THR A 100 -10.98 7.21 4.51
N THR A 101 -11.82 6.51 5.29
CA THR A 101 -12.89 5.63 4.78
C THR A 101 -13.92 6.31 3.85
N ARG A 102 -13.90 7.63 3.72
CA ARG A 102 -14.79 8.41 2.85
C ARG A 102 -14.12 8.91 1.58
N GLY A 103 -12.79 8.85 1.52
CA GLY A 103 -12.00 9.36 0.42
C GLY A 103 -11.77 8.33 -0.66
N ASP A 104 -11.60 8.80 -1.89
CA ASP A 104 -11.37 7.97 -3.07
C ASP A 104 -10.04 7.17 -3.06
N PHE A 105 -9.15 7.45 -2.10
CA PHE A 105 -7.85 6.79 -1.95
C PHE A 105 -7.91 5.59 -0.99
N TYR A 106 -9.06 5.35 -0.36
CA TYR A 106 -9.25 4.21 0.53
C TYR A 106 -9.45 2.94 -0.28
N GLU A 107 -8.53 1.99 -0.14
CA GLU A 107 -8.66 0.66 -0.74
C GLU A 107 -9.72 -0.12 0.06
N HIS A 108 -10.95 -0.09 -0.45
CA HIS A 108 -12.08 -0.74 0.20
C HIS A 108 -11.90 -2.27 0.22
N PRO A 109 -12.10 -2.92 1.39
CA PRO A 109 -12.05 -4.37 1.46
C PRO A 109 -13.14 -5.09 0.66
N ASP A 110 -14.23 -4.37 0.36
CA ASP A 110 -15.46 -4.90 -0.25
C ASP A 110 -15.60 -4.54 -1.74
N GLU A 111 -14.67 -3.80 -2.34
CA GLU A 111 -14.76 -3.46 -3.76
C GLU A 111 -14.42 -4.69 -4.62
N GLU A 112 -15.41 -5.14 -5.40
CA GLU A 112 -15.25 -6.20 -6.40
C GLU A 112 -14.28 -5.73 -7.47
N ILE A 113 -13.05 -6.17 -7.28
CA ILE A 113 -11.95 -6.20 -8.20
C ILE A 113 -12.43 -6.74 -9.58
N GLU A 114 -12.22 -6.01 -10.70
CA GLU A 114 -12.78 -6.35 -12.02
C GLU A 114 -12.37 -7.76 -12.50
N GLU A 115 -13.32 -8.49 -13.09
CA GLU A 115 -13.41 -9.96 -13.28
C GLU A 115 -12.22 -10.70 -13.97
N GLU A 116 -11.16 -10.01 -14.42
CA GLU A 116 -9.92 -10.66 -14.90
C GLU A 116 -8.84 -10.78 -13.82
N GLU A 117 -9.09 -10.26 -12.61
CA GLU A 117 -8.16 -10.20 -11.50
C GLU A 117 -8.13 -11.46 -10.63
N LEU A 118 -7.01 -11.63 -9.94
CA LEU A 118 -6.72 -12.70 -9.00
C LEU A 118 -7.92 -13.04 -8.08
N THR A 119 -8.67 -14.09 -8.42
CA THR A 119 -9.78 -14.61 -7.61
C THR A 119 -9.26 -15.62 -6.59
N LEU A 120 -9.59 -15.43 -5.31
CA LEU A 120 -9.38 -16.46 -4.30
C LEU A 120 -10.45 -17.55 -4.44
N ASP A 121 -10.06 -18.79 -4.20
CA ASP A 121 -10.97 -19.91 -4.27
C ASP A 121 -11.97 -19.82 -3.11
N THR A 122 -13.26 -19.93 -3.41
CA THR A 122 -14.26 -20.12 -2.36
C THR A 122 -14.15 -21.58 -1.88
N PRO A 123 -13.91 -21.84 -0.58
CA PRO A 123 -13.77 -23.22 -0.11
C PRO A 123 -15.07 -24.00 -0.32
N GLU A 124 -14.99 -25.17 -0.96
CA GLU A 124 -16.14 -26.06 -1.19
C GLU A 124 -16.74 -26.55 0.15
N GLU A 125 -15.89 -26.74 1.16
CA GLU A 125 -16.25 -27.12 2.51
C GLU A 125 -15.59 -26.15 3.50
N VAL A 126 -16.38 -25.58 4.41
CA VAL A 126 -15.87 -24.67 5.44
C VAL A 126 -14.92 -25.46 6.35
N PRO A 127 -13.63 -25.07 6.43
CA PRO A 127 -12.66 -25.82 7.21
C PRO A 127 -12.96 -25.70 8.71
N ASN A 128 -12.38 -26.62 9.49
CA ASN A 128 -12.45 -26.52 10.95
C ASN A 128 -11.64 -25.31 11.43
N GLU A 129 -12.24 -24.47 12.29
CA GLU A 129 -11.63 -23.20 12.72
C GLU A 129 -10.22 -23.35 13.32
N PRO A 130 -9.95 -24.27 14.27
CA PRO A 130 -8.59 -24.49 14.76
C PRO A 130 -7.57 -24.86 13.67
N GLU A 131 -7.97 -25.66 12.69
CA GLU A 131 -7.10 -26.06 11.57
C GLU A 131 -6.87 -24.88 10.61
N ALA A 132 -7.93 -24.13 10.30
CA ALA A 132 -7.84 -22.94 9.46
C ALA A 132 -6.98 -21.85 10.12
N ARG A 133 -7.11 -21.65 11.44
CA ARG A 133 -6.26 -20.74 12.23
C ARG A 133 -4.79 -21.15 12.17
N ALA A 134 -4.49 -22.44 12.35
CA ALA A 134 -3.13 -22.95 12.26
C ALA A 134 -2.54 -22.79 10.84
N GLU A 135 -3.37 -22.97 9.81
CA GLU A 135 -2.98 -22.76 8.42
C GLU A 135 -2.62 -21.30 8.15
N VAL A 136 -3.39 -20.33 8.65
CA VAL A 136 -3.06 -18.90 8.53
C VAL A 136 -1.67 -18.64 9.11
N LEU A 137 -1.40 -19.09 10.34
CA LEU A 137 -0.11 -18.89 10.99
C LEU A 137 1.05 -19.50 10.19
N ALA A 138 0.86 -20.71 9.65
CA ALA A 138 1.86 -21.35 8.81
C ALA A 138 2.13 -20.57 7.51
N ARG A 139 1.09 -20.04 6.85
CA ARG A 139 1.25 -19.22 5.63
C ARG A 139 1.89 -17.86 5.90
N LEU A 140 1.59 -17.25 7.05
CA LEU A 140 2.26 -16.03 7.49
C LEU A 140 3.75 -16.26 7.75
N ASP A 141 4.14 -17.38 8.37
CA ASP A 141 5.55 -17.73 8.59
C ASP A 141 6.29 -18.00 7.27
N GLU A 142 5.65 -18.67 6.31
CA GLU A 142 6.19 -18.88 4.96
C GLU A 142 6.40 -17.55 4.22
N LEU A 143 5.43 -16.64 4.30
CA LEU A 143 5.51 -15.32 3.69
C LEU A 143 6.61 -14.48 4.34
N GLU A 144 6.70 -14.46 5.67
CA GLU A 144 7.73 -13.71 6.40
C GLU A 144 9.14 -14.19 6.03
N ALA A 145 9.34 -15.50 5.90
CA ALA A 145 10.63 -16.08 5.49
C ALA A 145 11.09 -15.61 4.09
N LEU A 146 10.16 -15.21 3.23
CA LEU A 146 10.45 -14.64 1.91
C LEU A 146 10.64 -13.12 1.95
N VAL A 147 9.88 -12.41 2.79
CA VAL A 147 9.95 -10.94 2.92
C VAL A 147 11.21 -10.51 3.67
N GLN A 148 11.59 -11.22 4.74
CA GLN A 148 12.70 -10.83 5.62
C GLN A 148 14.05 -10.65 4.88
N PRO A 149 14.48 -11.57 4.00
CA PRO A 149 15.73 -11.39 3.25
C PRO A 149 15.72 -10.19 2.29
N ILE A 150 14.55 -9.81 1.75
CA ILE A 150 14.41 -8.64 0.86
C ILE A 150 14.74 -7.38 1.65
N LEU A 151 14.18 -7.25 2.85
CA LEU A 151 14.40 -6.12 3.74
C LEU A 151 15.84 -6.06 4.28
N ASP A 152 16.44 -7.20 4.62
CA ASP A 152 17.81 -7.26 5.12
C ASP A 152 18.85 -6.87 4.06
N GLN A 153 18.66 -7.33 2.82
CA GLN A 153 19.58 -6.98 1.72
C GLN A 153 19.54 -5.50 1.39
N ALA A 154 18.36 -4.87 1.43
CA ALA A 154 18.21 -3.43 1.22
C ALA A 154 18.99 -2.58 2.25
N ASN A 155 19.23 -3.09 3.46
CA ASN A 155 19.99 -2.40 4.50
C ASN A 155 21.51 -2.53 4.36
N THR A 156 22.01 -3.38 3.46
CA THR A 156 23.46 -3.60 3.24
C THR A 156 24.08 -2.73 2.14
N GLN A 157 23.28 -1.93 1.41
CA GLN A 157 23.74 -1.13 0.27
C GLN A 157 24.18 0.32 0.59
N ALA A 158 24.48 0.67 1.84
CA ALA A 158 25.14 1.93 2.15
C ALA A 158 26.62 1.72 2.52
N PRO A 159 27.56 1.55 1.57
CA PRO A 159 28.98 1.72 1.86
C PRO A 159 29.26 3.18 2.26
N PRO A 160 30.16 3.42 3.24
CA PRO A 160 30.57 4.77 3.60
C PRO A 160 31.19 5.49 2.41
N MET A 161 30.64 6.66 2.11
CA MET A 161 31.08 7.61 1.09
C MET A 161 32.61 7.75 1.02
N MET A 162 33.23 7.12 0.02
CA MET A 162 34.55 7.49 -0.48
C MET A 162 34.57 7.37 -2.01
N GLY A 163 34.71 8.52 -2.68
CA GLY A 163 35.16 8.60 -4.06
C GLY A 163 34.06 8.86 -5.07
N HIS A 164 34.01 10.11 -5.55
CA HIS A 164 33.30 10.51 -6.75
C HIS A 164 33.79 9.69 -7.95
N ASN A 165 33.00 8.72 -8.38
CA ASN A 165 33.10 8.16 -9.72
C ASN A 165 31.68 7.88 -10.19
N ASN A 166 31.13 8.79 -10.99
CA ASN A 166 29.80 8.71 -11.57
C ASN A 166 29.78 7.53 -12.56
N PRO A 167 29.14 6.38 -12.24
CA PRO A 167 28.94 5.33 -13.22
C PRO A 167 27.93 5.81 -14.26
N PRO A 168 27.86 5.20 -15.46
CA PRO A 168 26.80 5.51 -16.42
C PRO A 168 25.43 5.25 -15.78
N GLU A 169 24.43 6.04 -16.19
CA GLU A 169 23.02 5.98 -15.74
C GLU A 169 22.61 4.55 -15.38
N GLU A 170 22.42 4.31 -14.08
CA GLU A 170 21.78 3.08 -13.61
C GLU A 170 20.46 2.99 -14.36
N LEU A 171 20.29 1.92 -15.16
CA LEU A 171 19.00 1.56 -15.71
C LEU A 171 18.02 1.62 -14.54
N GLU A 172 17.05 2.53 -14.60
CA GLU A 172 16.04 2.71 -13.57
C GLU A 172 15.43 1.34 -13.28
N VAL A 173 15.82 0.74 -12.16
CA VAL A 173 15.39 -0.61 -11.84
C VAL A 173 13.98 -0.48 -11.30
N VAL A 174 13.01 -0.51 -12.20
CA VAL A 174 11.58 -0.47 -11.86
C VAL A 174 11.30 -1.69 -10.98
N GLN A 175 11.10 -1.44 -9.69
CA GLN A 175 10.70 -2.45 -8.71
C GLN A 175 9.19 -2.63 -8.79
N ALA A 176 8.72 -3.88 -8.66
CA ALA A 176 7.28 -4.17 -8.65
C ALA A 176 6.59 -3.63 -7.38
N VAL A 177 7.32 -3.78 -6.27
CA VAL A 177 6.90 -3.48 -4.91
C VAL A 177 8.11 -2.80 -4.25
N SER A 178 7.92 -1.59 -3.75
CA SER A 178 8.91 -0.75 -3.11
C SER A 178 9.37 -1.34 -1.78
N LYS A 179 10.48 -0.83 -1.24
CA LYS A 179 10.97 -1.22 0.08
C LYS A 179 9.95 -0.92 1.18
N GLU A 180 9.30 0.23 1.10
CA GLU A 180 8.30 0.68 2.08
C GLU A 180 7.07 -0.21 2.04
N GLU A 181 6.64 -0.62 0.85
CA GLU A 181 5.55 -1.61 0.70
C GLU A 181 5.94 -2.97 1.30
N TRP A 182 7.17 -3.46 1.09
CA TRP A 182 7.63 -4.68 1.76
C TRP A 182 7.72 -4.55 3.28
N GLN A 183 8.06 -3.37 3.80
CA GLN A 183 8.03 -3.08 5.24
C GLN A 183 6.59 -3.10 5.76
N ASN A 184 5.65 -2.50 5.03
CA ASN A 184 4.23 -2.51 5.36
C ASN A 184 3.65 -3.93 5.34
N ILE A 185 4.04 -4.77 4.37
CA ILE A 185 3.69 -6.20 4.33
C ILE A 185 4.23 -6.91 5.58
N LYS A 186 5.47 -6.65 5.99
CA LYS A 186 6.02 -7.25 7.22
C LYS A 186 5.23 -6.82 8.46
N LEU A 187 4.91 -5.54 8.58
CA LEU A 187 4.10 -5.02 9.68
C LEU A 187 2.70 -5.66 9.70
N THR A 188 2.11 -5.85 8.52
CA THR A 188 0.82 -6.49 8.32
C THR A 188 0.83 -7.95 8.76
N ILE A 189 1.89 -8.72 8.43
CA ILE A 189 2.06 -10.10 8.89
C ILE A 189 1.93 -10.18 10.42
N GLU A 190 2.63 -9.30 11.15
CA GLU A 190 2.59 -9.30 12.62
C GLU A 190 1.24 -8.89 13.19
N VAL A 191 0.58 -7.89 12.58
CA VAL A 191 -0.74 -7.45 13.02
C VAL A 191 -1.78 -8.55 12.77
N VAL A 192 -1.81 -9.15 11.58
CA VAL A 192 -2.72 -10.27 11.28
C VAL A 192 -2.41 -11.46 12.19
N ARG A 193 -1.14 -11.78 12.45
CA ARG A 193 -0.75 -12.84 13.39
C ARG A 193 -1.31 -12.57 14.78
N THR A 194 -1.23 -11.33 15.26
CA THR A 194 -1.78 -10.92 16.55
C THR A 194 -3.29 -11.17 16.59
N GLU A 195 -4.03 -10.69 15.59
CA GLU A 195 -5.49 -10.87 15.50
C GLU A 195 -5.88 -12.35 15.40
N VAL A 196 -5.18 -13.13 14.58
CA VAL A 196 -5.42 -14.58 14.42
C VAL A 196 -5.18 -15.35 15.71
N THR A 197 -4.36 -14.84 16.63
CA THR A 197 -4.15 -15.44 17.96
C THR A 197 -5.10 -14.91 19.03
N SER A 198 -5.88 -13.86 18.73
CA SER A 198 -6.85 -13.27 19.65
C SER A 198 -8.06 -14.17 19.87
N GLU A 199 -8.67 -14.07 21.05
CA GLU A 199 -9.97 -14.67 21.35
C GLU A 199 -11.12 -13.90 20.67
N GLU A 200 -10.97 -12.57 20.53
CA GLU A 200 -11.91 -11.67 19.85
C GLU A 200 -11.11 -10.89 18.78
N PRO A 201 -10.94 -11.46 17.57
CA PRO A 201 -10.19 -10.81 16.50
C PRO A 201 -10.96 -9.63 15.89
N ASP A 202 -10.24 -8.57 15.51
CA ASP A 202 -10.78 -7.53 14.66
C ASP A 202 -10.76 -7.97 13.19
N LEU A 203 -11.92 -8.40 12.69
CA LEU A 203 -12.06 -8.90 11.32
C LEU A 203 -11.79 -7.82 10.27
N LYS A 204 -11.93 -6.53 10.57
CA LYS A 204 -11.60 -5.46 9.62
C LYS A 204 -10.09 -5.39 9.37
N VAL A 205 -9.31 -5.55 10.43
CA VAL A 205 -7.84 -5.57 10.37
C VAL A 205 -7.36 -6.82 9.61
N VAL A 206 -7.96 -7.97 9.91
CA VAL A 206 -7.67 -9.23 9.21
C VAL A 206 -7.98 -9.12 7.72
N ASP A 207 -9.15 -8.56 7.38
CA ASP A 207 -9.56 -8.41 5.98
C ASP A 207 -8.70 -7.39 5.23
N GLY A 208 -8.35 -6.27 5.88
CA GLY A 208 -7.39 -5.31 5.36
C GLY A 208 -6.04 -5.97 5.03
N GLY A 209 -5.53 -6.83 5.92
CA GLY A 209 -4.30 -7.59 5.66
C GLY A 209 -4.41 -8.55 4.47
N LYS A 210 -5.54 -9.25 4.33
CA LYS A 210 -5.84 -10.09 3.16
C LYS A 210 -5.80 -9.28 1.86
N ASN A 211 -6.44 -8.12 1.82
CA ASN A 211 -6.52 -7.28 0.62
C ASN A 211 -5.16 -6.68 0.26
N LEU A 212 -4.39 -6.22 1.24
CA LEU A 212 -3.01 -5.78 1.02
C LEU A 212 -2.17 -6.88 0.35
N PHE A 213 -2.28 -8.14 0.82
CA PHE A 213 -1.55 -9.26 0.20
C PHE A 213 -2.01 -9.53 -1.23
N ILE A 214 -3.30 -9.40 -1.53
CA ILE A 214 -3.84 -9.52 -2.89
C ILE A 214 -3.29 -8.41 -3.79
N SER A 215 -3.33 -7.15 -3.35
CA SER A 215 -2.81 -5.99 -4.10
C SER A 215 -1.33 -6.16 -4.41
N ALA A 216 -0.52 -6.55 -3.43
CA ALA A 216 0.90 -6.84 -3.62
C ALA A 216 1.15 -8.00 -4.60
N ALA A 217 0.35 -9.07 -4.55
CA ALA A 217 0.48 -10.20 -5.46
C ALA A 217 0.17 -9.83 -6.92
N LYS A 218 -0.81 -8.94 -7.14
CA LYS A 218 -1.15 -8.41 -8.47
C LYS A 218 -0.05 -7.52 -9.02
N ALA A 219 0.43 -6.56 -8.23
CA ALA A 219 1.54 -5.67 -8.61
C ALA A 219 2.77 -6.49 -9.03
N LEU A 220 3.11 -7.50 -8.24
CA LEU A 220 4.21 -8.41 -8.54
C LEU A 220 3.94 -9.24 -9.81
N GLY A 221 2.71 -9.72 -10.02
CA GLY A 221 2.31 -10.44 -11.23
C GLY A 221 2.42 -9.60 -12.51
N ILE A 222 1.95 -8.35 -12.48
CA ILE A 222 2.06 -7.39 -13.60
C ILE A 222 3.52 -7.14 -13.92
N TRP A 223 4.35 -6.90 -12.90
CA TRP A 223 5.78 -6.69 -13.08
C TRP A 223 6.48 -7.91 -13.68
N ILE A 224 6.20 -9.14 -13.18
CA ILE A 224 6.79 -10.38 -13.74
C ILE A 224 6.46 -10.50 -15.23
N LYS A 225 5.19 -10.27 -15.61
CA LYS A 225 4.74 -10.31 -17.01
C LYS A 225 5.47 -9.28 -17.87
N ASN A 226 5.56 -8.03 -17.41
CA ASN A 226 6.24 -6.96 -18.13
C ASN A 226 7.74 -7.24 -18.29
N ARG A 227 8.38 -7.77 -17.23
CA ARG A 227 9.79 -8.15 -17.25
C ARG A 227 10.06 -9.31 -18.20
N PHE A 228 9.16 -10.29 -18.27
CA PHE A 228 9.25 -11.39 -19.22
C PHE A 228 9.20 -10.88 -20.66
N ASN A 229 8.23 -10.01 -20.98
CA ASN A 229 8.13 -9.39 -22.30
C ASN A 229 9.41 -8.63 -22.68
N ALA A 230 9.91 -7.78 -21.77
CA ALA A 230 11.15 -7.04 -22.00
C ALA A 230 12.38 -7.94 -22.20
N ALA A 231 12.48 -9.06 -21.48
CA ALA A 231 13.57 -10.01 -21.63
C ALA A 231 13.53 -10.75 -22.97
N VAL A 232 12.34 -11.11 -23.46
CA VAL A 232 12.14 -11.69 -24.80
C VAL A 232 12.56 -10.70 -25.88
N ASP A 233 12.14 -9.45 -25.77
CA ASP A 233 12.49 -8.39 -26.73
C ASP A 233 13.99 -8.10 -26.75
N ALA A 234 14.66 -8.17 -25.58
CA ALA A 234 16.09 -7.91 -25.45
C ALA A 234 16.99 -9.15 -25.68
N GLY A 235 16.43 -10.36 -25.74
CA GLY A 235 17.19 -11.61 -25.80
C GLY A 235 18.05 -11.89 -24.55
N ALA A 236 17.70 -11.31 -23.40
CA ALA A 236 18.47 -11.39 -22.15
C ALA A 236 17.94 -12.48 -21.20
N ALA A 237 18.83 -13.07 -20.40
CA ALA A 237 18.44 -14.00 -19.34
C ALA A 237 17.85 -13.25 -18.13
N PHE A 238 16.90 -13.89 -17.43
CA PHE A 238 16.37 -13.40 -16.15
C PHE A 238 17.48 -13.34 -15.09
N GLY A 239 17.95 -12.14 -14.75
CA GLY A 239 18.82 -11.89 -13.61
C GLY A 239 18.01 -11.51 -12.37
N ALA A 240 18.44 -11.96 -11.19
CA ALA A 240 17.85 -11.56 -9.92
C ALA A 240 17.87 -10.02 -9.79
N VAL A 241 16.72 -9.42 -9.51
CA VAL A 241 16.58 -7.98 -9.29
C VAL A 241 16.51 -7.76 -7.78
N TYR A 242 17.45 -6.97 -7.23
CA TYR A 242 17.47 -6.49 -5.84
C TYR A 242 16.91 -7.48 -4.79
N GLY A 243 17.50 -8.66 -4.71
CA GLY A 243 17.26 -9.59 -3.61
C GLY A 243 16.01 -10.45 -3.69
N ILE A 244 15.10 -10.20 -4.64
CA ILE A 244 14.03 -11.16 -4.95
C ILE A 244 14.61 -12.23 -5.86
N THR A 245 15.07 -13.32 -5.25
CA THR A 245 15.61 -14.49 -5.97
C THR A 245 14.51 -15.30 -6.65
N ASN A 246 13.26 -15.19 -6.19
CA ASN A 246 12.12 -15.89 -6.75
C ASN A 246 10.81 -15.07 -6.60
N PRO A 247 10.50 -14.17 -7.55
CA PRO A 247 9.31 -13.32 -7.49
C PRO A 247 8.00 -14.13 -7.60
N GLU A 248 8.03 -15.27 -8.29
CA GLU A 248 6.88 -16.18 -8.37
C GLU A 248 6.57 -16.83 -7.00
N ALA A 249 7.59 -17.19 -6.23
CA ALA A 249 7.38 -17.71 -4.87
C ALA A 249 6.81 -16.65 -3.92
N ALA A 250 7.29 -15.40 -4.00
CA ALA A 250 6.74 -14.30 -3.21
C ALA A 250 5.27 -14.03 -3.59
N LYS A 251 4.95 -13.99 -4.88
CA LYS A 251 3.57 -13.88 -5.37
C LYS A 251 2.69 -15.01 -4.84
N ALA A 252 3.14 -16.26 -4.96
CA ALA A 252 2.38 -17.42 -4.48
C ALA A 252 2.16 -17.38 -2.97
N ALA A 253 3.17 -16.99 -2.18
CA ALA A 253 3.05 -16.88 -0.73
C ALA A 253 2.03 -15.82 -0.31
N LEU A 254 2.00 -14.66 -0.98
CA LEU A 254 0.99 -13.61 -0.77
C LEU A 254 -0.43 -14.14 -1.02
N ILE A 255 -0.63 -14.84 -2.14
CA ILE A 255 -1.92 -15.45 -2.50
C ILE A 255 -2.34 -16.50 -1.47
N ASN A 256 -1.42 -17.38 -1.08
CA ASN A 256 -1.70 -18.45 -0.12
C ASN A 256 -2.03 -17.91 1.27
N ALA A 257 -1.36 -16.85 1.71
CA ALA A 257 -1.68 -16.17 2.97
C ALA A 257 -3.08 -15.54 2.92
N ALA A 258 -3.41 -14.83 1.84
CA ALA A 258 -4.75 -14.26 1.64
C ALA A 258 -5.84 -15.36 1.59
N GLN A 259 -5.59 -16.47 0.89
CA GLN A 259 -6.49 -17.61 0.83
C GLN A 259 -6.71 -18.25 2.21
N ALA A 260 -5.64 -18.43 2.99
CA ALA A 260 -5.74 -18.98 4.34
C ALA A 260 -6.57 -18.07 5.25
N ILE A 261 -6.39 -16.75 5.15
CA ILE A 261 -7.18 -15.77 5.90
C ILE A 261 -8.66 -15.88 5.52
N GLN A 262 -8.98 -15.89 4.23
CA GLN A 262 -10.36 -16.04 3.75
C GLN A 262 -11.02 -17.32 4.30
N ASN A 263 -10.28 -18.43 4.25
CA ASN A 263 -10.77 -19.72 4.75
C ASN A 263 -10.99 -19.72 6.26
N TRP A 264 -10.11 -19.07 7.03
CA TRP A 264 -10.26 -18.94 8.47
C TRP A 264 -11.44 -18.04 8.83
N VAL A 265 -11.60 -16.87 8.20
CA VAL A 265 -12.74 -15.98 8.43
C VAL A 265 -14.06 -16.70 8.13
N ALA A 266 -14.13 -17.48 7.05
CA ALA A 266 -15.30 -18.30 6.71
C ALA A 266 -15.60 -19.40 7.75
N SER A 267 -14.61 -19.83 8.52
CA SER A 267 -14.75 -20.85 9.58
C SER A 267 -15.20 -20.29 10.93
N LEU A 268 -15.16 -18.96 11.12
CA LEU A 268 -15.56 -18.32 12.36
C LEU A 268 -17.08 -18.42 12.57
N PRO A 269 -17.54 -18.56 13.84
CA PRO A 269 -18.96 -18.56 14.12
C PRO A 269 -19.56 -17.18 13.78
N LEU A 270 -20.59 -17.16 12.93
CA LEU A 270 -21.30 -15.93 12.59
C LEU A 270 -21.90 -15.29 13.86
N PRO A 271 -21.76 -13.96 14.05
CA PRO A 271 -22.44 -13.27 15.14
C PRO A 271 -23.96 -13.39 14.95
N PHE A 272 -24.65 -13.90 15.97
CA PHE A 272 -26.12 -14.02 16.02
C PHE A 272 -26.76 -12.73 16.51
#